data_AF-A0A651FQM8-F1
#
_entry.id   AF-A0A651FQM8-F1
#
_cell.length_a   1.000
_cell.length_b   1.000
_cell.length_c   1.000
_cell.angle_alpha   90.00
_cell.angle_beta   90.00
_cell.angle_gamma   90.00
#
_symmetry.space_group_name_H-M   'P 1'
#
loop_
_entity.id
_entity.type
_entity.pdbx_description
1 polymer ?
#
loop_
_entity_poly.entity_id
_entity_poly.type
_entity_poly.pdbx_seq_one_letter_code
_entity_poly.pdbx_strand_id
1 'polypeptide(L)'
;MASSRRGPAQILFTVTVLLIGLWIGITVVRVEFLGQAAQLEPQMRPNVHITNASPEELVDGGFGEKARLLPWSDISYRDYVAANGDFVRVLACQMEPEGVTQLIAIEPGSRRPPAAGPPPWWPWDRGEGDTTTTSPFRVPSWFTPSGEQDLILERYTPGTRDRWEGVYVAYDSESQRLWLWQWRRSDWEPPAIAETEQVPLDALAQGFGSHLIAVRAPVSEGGWIQRPGQEPDRMGVPRSAMPPRLSLVDVCLRPAQDGRGDHDYLLALHGVREEDLELLLRDHPLRPLPADGSPPVQSWSFARPDVLPLWFQPGPGPRWGTALLEPGTGRVLSGRWVAYEPEAERLLIWDWARRNGVARGADIATRFELPEWPAHLWDLPKSYVP
;
A
#
# COMPACT_ATOMS: atom_id res chain seq x y z
N MET A 1 -44.54 9.91 60.08
CA MET A 1 -43.70 9.31 59.03
C MET A 1 -42.34 9.00 59.64
N ALA A 2 -42.11 7.76 60.09
CA ALA A 2 -40.82 7.33 60.63
C ALA A 2 -40.08 6.58 59.52
N SER A 3 -38.98 7.15 59.01
CA SER A 3 -38.09 6.40 58.11
C SER A 3 -37.42 5.30 58.93
N SER A 4 -37.76 4.04 58.67
CA SER A 4 -37.08 2.90 59.25
C SER A 4 -35.61 2.92 58.79
N ARG A 5 -34.71 3.36 59.68
CA ARG A 5 -33.25 3.31 59.44
C ARG A 5 -32.85 1.84 59.43
N ARG A 6 -32.45 1.32 58.26
CA ARG A 6 -31.95 -0.05 58.10
C ARG A 6 -30.78 -0.28 59.06
N GLY A 7 -30.86 -1.33 59.87
CA GLY A 7 -29.82 -1.63 60.86
C GLY A 7 -28.49 -2.02 60.20
N PRO A 8 -27.35 -1.89 60.89
CA PRO A 8 -26.03 -2.25 60.36
C PRO A 8 -25.97 -3.68 59.82
N ALA A 9 -26.70 -4.61 60.44
CA ALA A 9 -26.82 -6.00 60.00
C ALA A 9 -27.57 -6.16 58.66
N GLN A 10 -28.58 -5.33 58.39
CA GLN A 10 -29.29 -5.32 57.09
C GLN A 10 -28.40 -4.78 55.97
N ILE A 11 -27.57 -3.77 56.27
CA ILE A 11 -26.60 -3.24 55.31
C ILE A 11 -25.56 -4.32 54.98
N LEU A 12 -24.98 -4.97 56.00
CA LEU A 12 -24.00 -6.04 55.82
C LEU A 12 -24.58 -7.21 55.02
N PHE A 13 -25.82 -7.62 55.32
CA PHE A 13 -26.50 -8.67 54.59
C PHE A 13 -26.72 -8.29 53.11
N THR A 14 -27.15 -7.06 52.84
CA THR A 14 -27.39 -6.59 51.46
C THR A 14 -26.09 -6.53 50.65
N VAL A 15 -25.00 -6.03 51.24
CA VAL A 15 -23.68 -5.98 50.60
C VAL A 15 -23.16 -7.40 50.35
N THR A 16 -23.32 -8.32 51.29
CA THR A 16 -22.88 -9.71 51.14
C THR A 16 -23.64 -10.43 50.03
N VAL A 17 -24.96 -10.25 49.92
CA VAL A 17 -25.76 -10.83 48.83
C VAL A 17 -25.36 -10.24 47.47
N LEU A 18 -25.06 -8.94 47.40
CA LEU A 18 -24.55 -8.30 46.19
C LEU A 18 -23.19 -8.86 45.77
N LEU A 19 -22.25 -9.02 46.71
CA LEU A 19 -20.94 -9.58 46.42
C LEU A 19 -21.01 -11.05 45.99
N ILE A 20 -21.86 -11.85 46.63
CA ILE A 20 -22.09 -13.25 46.23
C ILE A 20 -22.74 -13.29 44.85
N GLY A 21 -23.75 -12.46 44.58
CA GLY A 21 -24.40 -12.37 43.27
C GLY A 21 -23.43 -11.92 42.16
N LEU A 22 -22.57 -10.95 42.45
CA LEU A 22 -21.52 -10.50 41.53
C LEU A 22 -20.50 -11.61 41.27
N TRP A 23 -20.06 -12.31 42.32
CA TRP A 23 -19.09 -13.40 42.19
C TRP A 23 -19.66 -14.58 41.40
N ILE A 24 -20.91 -14.98 41.69
CA ILE A 24 -21.62 -16.02 40.92
C ILE A 24 -21.81 -15.57 39.47
N GLY A 25 -22.24 -14.33 39.24
CA GLY A 25 -22.42 -13.78 37.88
C GLY A 25 -21.11 -13.77 37.08
N ILE A 26 -20.01 -13.30 37.68
CA ILE A 26 -18.68 -13.34 37.05
C ILE A 26 -18.26 -14.78 36.77
N THR A 27 -18.50 -15.71 37.71
CA THR A 27 -18.09 -17.11 37.56
C THR A 27 -18.91 -17.83 36.48
N VAL A 28 -20.22 -17.59 36.41
CA VAL A 28 -21.09 -18.13 35.36
C VAL A 28 -20.69 -17.57 34.00
N VAL A 29 -20.49 -16.26 33.88
CA VAL A 29 -19.99 -15.66 32.64
C VAL A 29 -18.64 -16.26 32.27
N ARG A 30 -17.70 -16.44 33.22
CA ARG A 30 -16.38 -17.03 32.93
C ARG A 30 -16.48 -18.49 32.50
N VAL A 31 -17.33 -19.30 33.14
CA VAL A 31 -17.54 -20.72 32.81
C VAL A 31 -18.28 -20.86 31.48
N GLU A 32 -19.20 -19.96 31.16
CA GLU A 32 -19.93 -19.95 29.88
C GLU A 32 -19.04 -19.43 28.74
N PHE A 33 -18.17 -18.44 28.99
CA PHE A 33 -17.15 -17.97 28.04
C PHE A 33 -16.04 -19.02 27.82
N LEU A 34 -15.58 -19.68 28.88
CA LEU A 34 -14.59 -20.76 28.79
C LEU A 34 -15.22 -22.05 28.23
N GLY A 35 -16.50 -22.30 28.48
CA GLY A 35 -17.27 -23.40 27.90
C GLY A 35 -17.55 -23.18 26.41
N GLN A 36 -17.84 -21.94 25.98
CA GLN A 36 -17.90 -21.56 24.58
C GLN A 36 -16.52 -21.61 23.91
N ALA A 37 -15.45 -21.21 24.60
CA ALA A 37 -14.08 -21.37 24.11
C ALA A 37 -13.67 -22.84 23.97
N ALA A 38 -14.10 -23.72 24.88
CA ALA A 38 -13.83 -25.15 24.84
C ALA A 38 -14.75 -25.93 23.87
N GLN A 39 -15.92 -25.38 23.51
CA GLN A 39 -16.81 -25.91 22.46
C GLN A 39 -16.50 -25.38 21.06
N LEU A 40 -15.53 -24.46 20.93
CA LEU A 40 -14.97 -23.97 19.66
C LEU A 40 -13.76 -24.77 19.16
N GLU A 41 -13.34 -25.83 19.86
CA GLU A 41 -12.58 -26.93 19.25
C GLU A 41 -13.59 -27.88 18.59
N PRO A 42 -14.00 -27.61 17.33
CA PRO A 42 -13.10 -27.83 16.20
C PRO A 42 -13.16 -26.77 15.08
N GLN A 43 -12.06 -26.76 14.29
CA GLN A 43 -11.83 -26.14 12.96
C GLN A 43 -10.97 -24.86 12.91
N MET A 44 -9.83 -24.84 13.61
CA MET A 44 -8.62 -24.43 12.87
C MET A 44 -8.52 -25.37 11.66
N ARG A 45 -8.48 -24.84 10.43
CA ARG A 45 -8.04 -25.68 9.31
C ARG A 45 -6.59 -26.05 9.61
N PRO A 46 -6.16 -27.31 9.39
CA PRO A 46 -4.78 -27.67 9.62
C PRO A 46 -3.89 -26.68 8.88
N ASN A 47 -2.84 -26.22 9.55
CA ASN A 47 -1.75 -25.51 8.89
C ASN A 47 -1.27 -26.43 7.76
N VAL A 48 -1.62 -26.12 6.51
CA VAL A 48 -1.14 -26.86 5.35
C VAL A 48 0.25 -26.33 5.09
N HIS A 49 1.23 -27.22 5.06
CA HIS A 49 2.59 -26.87 4.68
C HIS A 49 3.11 -27.95 3.74
N ILE A 50 3.28 -27.60 2.47
CA ILE A 50 3.70 -28.53 1.43
C ILE A 50 4.83 -27.86 0.64
N THR A 51 5.95 -28.55 0.50
CA THR A 51 7.05 -28.14 -0.38
C THR A 51 7.14 -29.13 -1.53
N ASN A 52 7.31 -28.64 -2.75
CA ASN A 52 7.24 -29.43 -3.99
C ASN A 52 5.85 -30.06 -4.22
N ALA A 53 4.79 -29.31 -3.95
CA ALA A 53 3.41 -29.74 -4.11
C ALA A 53 3.07 -30.02 -5.58
N SER A 54 2.23 -31.02 -5.82
CA SER A 54 1.53 -31.15 -7.09
C SER A 54 0.33 -30.20 -7.17
N PRO A 55 -0.17 -29.86 -8.38
CA PRO A 55 -1.40 -29.08 -8.53
C PRO A 55 -2.62 -29.73 -7.84
N GLU A 56 -2.68 -31.06 -7.76
CA GLU A 56 -3.73 -31.79 -7.04
C GLU A 56 -3.64 -31.54 -5.53
N GLU A 57 -2.44 -31.62 -4.95
CA GLU A 57 -2.20 -31.33 -3.53
C GLU A 57 -2.55 -29.89 -3.15
N LEU A 58 -2.38 -28.94 -4.08
CA LEU A 58 -2.86 -27.56 -3.89
C LEU A 58 -4.39 -27.44 -3.85
N VAL A 59 -5.09 -28.17 -4.73
CA VAL A 59 -6.56 -28.18 -4.73
C VAL A 59 -7.08 -28.81 -3.44
N ASP A 60 -6.52 -29.95 -3.06
CA ASP A 60 -6.87 -30.66 -1.82
C ASP A 60 -6.52 -29.81 -0.60
N GLY A 61 -5.46 -29.00 -0.69
CA GLY A 61 -5.06 -27.98 0.29
C GLY A 61 -5.90 -26.70 0.30
N GLY A 62 -6.89 -26.56 -0.61
CA GLY A 62 -7.85 -25.45 -0.59
C GLY A 62 -7.44 -24.20 -1.38
N PHE A 63 -6.44 -24.29 -2.27
CA PHE A 63 -6.04 -23.19 -3.17
C PHE A 63 -7.06 -22.94 -4.31
N GLY A 64 -8.09 -23.78 -4.43
CA GLY A 64 -9.20 -23.64 -5.37
C GLY A 64 -8.96 -24.36 -6.70
N GLU A 65 -10.03 -24.87 -7.33
CA GLU A 65 -9.98 -25.74 -8.51
C GLU A 65 -9.23 -25.17 -9.74
N LYS A 66 -9.15 -23.83 -9.86
CA LYS A 66 -8.40 -23.18 -10.94
C LYS A 66 -6.90 -23.48 -10.90
N ALA A 67 -6.38 -23.91 -9.75
CA ALA A 67 -5.02 -24.41 -9.58
C ALA A 67 -4.60 -25.47 -10.61
N ARG A 68 -5.53 -26.37 -11.00
CA ARG A 68 -5.25 -27.45 -11.96
C ARG A 68 -5.05 -26.98 -13.40
N LEU A 69 -5.45 -25.75 -13.70
CA LEU A 69 -5.44 -25.20 -15.05
C LEU A 69 -4.22 -24.32 -15.33
N LEU A 70 -3.39 -24.06 -14.31
CA LEU A 70 -2.24 -23.17 -14.43
C LEU A 70 -0.95 -23.97 -14.72
N PRO A 71 -0.10 -23.49 -15.65
CA PRO A 71 1.17 -24.12 -15.97
C PRO A 71 2.25 -23.70 -14.96
N TRP A 72 2.21 -24.26 -13.76
CA TRP A 72 3.17 -24.01 -12.68
C TRP A 72 3.88 -25.28 -12.21
N SER A 73 5.05 -25.09 -11.60
CA SER A 73 5.91 -26.15 -11.04
C SER A 73 6.65 -25.66 -9.80
N ASP A 74 7.39 -26.55 -9.13
CA ASP A 74 8.19 -26.24 -7.94
C ASP A 74 7.40 -25.47 -6.86
N ILE A 75 6.23 -26.02 -6.53
CA ILE A 75 5.23 -25.32 -5.73
C ILE A 75 5.55 -25.53 -4.25
N SER A 76 5.79 -24.45 -3.53
CA SER A 76 5.84 -24.42 -2.07
C SER A 76 4.68 -23.60 -1.56
N TYR A 77 3.86 -24.21 -0.70
CA TYR A 77 2.60 -23.64 -0.25
C TYR A 77 2.43 -23.76 1.26
N ARG A 78 1.94 -22.68 1.85
CA ARG A 78 1.45 -22.68 3.23
C ARG A 78 0.11 -21.97 3.33
N ASP A 79 -0.85 -22.58 3.99
CA ASP A 79 -2.14 -21.95 4.33
C ASP A 79 -2.41 -22.13 5.82
N TYR A 80 -2.82 -21.05 6.46
CA TYR A 80 -3.36 -21.07 7.81
C TYR A 80 -4.65 -20.27 7.81
N VAL A 81 -5.71 -20.86 8.39
CA VAL A 81 -7.01 -20.20 8.56
C VAL A 81 -7.48 -20.42 9.99
N ALA A 82 -7.60 -19.33 10.74
CA ALA A 82 -8.11 -19.31 12.09
C ALA A 82 -9.65 -19.38 12.11
N ALA A 83 -10.22 -19.80 13.23
CA ALA A 83 -11.68 -19.92 13.41
C ALA A 83 -12.41 -18.57 13.31
N ASN A 84 -11.74 -17.47 13.69
CA ASN A 84 -12.28 -16.12 13.47
C ASN A 84 -12.30 -15.75 11.98
N GLY A 85 -11.65 -16.51 11.09
CA GLY A 85 -11.55 -16.26 9.66
C GLY A 85 -10.31 -15.47 9.26
N ASP A 86 -9.42 -15.11 10.18
CA ASP A 86 -8.10 -14.58 9.83
C ASP A 86 -7.30 -15.66 9.11
N PHE A 87 -6.48 -15.25 8.15
CA PHE A 87 -5.70 -16.20 7.38
C PHE A 87 -4.36 -15.64 6.96
N VAL A 88 -3.45 -16.55 6.65
CA VAL A 88 -2.23 -16.25 5.91
C VAL A 88 -1.96 -17.37 4.93
N ARG A 89 -1.64 -16.95 3.71
CA ARG A 89 -1.38 -17.82 2.59
C ARG A 89 -0.06 -17.42 1.96
N VAL A 90 0.83 -18.38 1.80
CA VAL A 90 2.16 -18.18 1.24
C VAL A 90 2.36 -19.17 0.10
N LEU A 91 2.76 -18.68 -1.06
CA LEU A 91 3.02 -19.47 -2.24
C LEU A 91 4.36 -19.03 -2.85
N ALA A 92 5.22 -19.99 -3.16
CA ALA A 92 6.34 -19.80 -4.06
C ALA A 92 6.27 -20.87 -5.15
N CYS A 93 6.38 -20.50 -6.43
CA CYS A 93 6.34 -21.45 -7.53
C CYS A 93 7.06 -20.92 -8.76
N GLN A 94 7.38 -21.81 -9.70
CA GLN A 94 7.70 -21.43 -11.07
C GLN A 94 6.41 -21.31 -11.88
N MET A 95 6.26 -20.22 -12.62
CA MET A 95 5.06 -19.93 -13.39
C MET A 95 5.38 -19.01 -14.57
N GLU A 96 4.83 -19.32 -15.73
CA GLU A 96 4.92 -18.45 -16.91
C GLU A 96 4.16 -17.11 -16.70
N PRO A 97 4.61 -16.00 -17.32
CA PRO A 97 4.01 -14.67 -17.19
C PRO A 97 2.48 -14.63 -17.31
N GLU A 98 1.93 -15.35 -18.28
CA GLU A 98 0.49 -15.38 -18.53
C GLU A 98 -0.28 -16.03 -17.38
N GLY A 99 0.30 -17.04 -16.72
CA GLY A 99 -0.28 -17.66 -15.53
C GLY A 99 -0.37 -16.70 -14.35
N VAL A 100 0.64 -15.84 -14.19
CA VAL A 100 0.69 -14.85 -13.09
C VAL A 100 -0.46 -13.86 -13.21
N THR A 101 -0.71 -13.36 -14.43
CA THR A 101 -1.83 -12.42 -14.69
C THR A 101 -3.21 -13.02 -14.50
N GLN A 102 -3.33 -14.36 -14.59
CA GLN A 102 -4.60 -15.05 -14.30
C GLN A 102 -4.81 -15.27 -12.80
N LEU A 103 -3.72 -15.37 -12.04
CA LEU A 103 -3.76 -15.59 -10.59
C LEU A 103 -4.01 -14.31 -9.81
N ILE A 104 -3.43 -13.19 -10.26
CA ILE A 104 -3.43 -11.91 -9.54
C ILE A 104 -4.14 -10.86 -10.36
N ALA A 105 -5.24 -10.34 -9.82
CA ALA A 105 -5.89 -9.15 -10.35
C ALA A 105 -5.27 -7.90 -9.72
N ILE A 106 -4.81 -6.97 -10.55
CA ILE A 106 -4.24 -5.69 -10.08
C ILE A 106 -5.37 -4.68 -9.89
N GLU A 107 -5.72 -4.48 -8.63
CA GLU A 107 -6.82 -3.59 -8.20
C GLU A 107 -6.41 -2.11 -8.24
N PRO A 108 -7.36 -1.16 -8.36
CA PRO A 108 -7.08 0.25 -8.13
C PRO A 108 -6.47 0.47 -6.74
N GLY A 109 -5.49 1.37 -6.63
CA GLY A 109 -4.76 1.62 -5.39
C GLY A 109 -3.59 0.65 -5.11
N SER A 110 -3.30 -0.27 -6.04
CA SER A 110 -2.07 -1.08 -6.02
C SER A 110 -0.82 -0.21 -5.93
N ARG A 111 0.16 -0.64 -5.12
CA ARG A 111 1.40 0.11 -4.89
C ARG A 111 2.62 -0.75 -5.17
N ARG A 112 3.70 -0.13 -5.62
CA ARG A 112 5.02 -0.78 -5.64
C ARG A 112 5.77 -0.41 -4.36
N PRO A 113 6.29 -1.37 -3.59
CA PRO A 113 6.99 -1.05 -2.35
C PRO A 113 8.27 -0.23 -2.60
N PRO A 114 8.67 0.63 -1.64
CA PRO A 114 9.86 1.47 -1.76
C PRO A 114 11.16 0.66 -1.68
N ALA A 115 11.11 -0.56 -1.14
CA ALA A 115 12.22 -1.49 -1.03
C ALA A 115 11.77 -2.90 -1.45
N ALA A 116 12.74 -3.81 -1.63
CA ALA A 116 12.46 -5.21 -1.90
C ALA A 116 11.84 -5.90 -0.67
N GLY A 117 10.51 -5.93 -0.64
CA GLY A 117 9.72 -6.53 0.43
C GLY A 117 8.52 -5.66 0.83
N PRO A 118 7.65 -6.15 1.71
CA PRO A 118 6.56 -5.32 2.24
C PRO A 118 7.09 -4.22 3.18
N PRO A 119 6.27 -3.21 3.48
CA PRO A 119 6.56 -2.20 4.49
C PRO A 119 6.88 -2.82 5.86
N PRO A 120 7.71 -2.16 6.69
CA PRO A 120 8.07 -2.65 8.03
C PRO A 120 6.87 -2.89 8.97
N TRP A 121 5.78 -2.15 8.78
CA TRP A 121 4.56 -2.26 9.58
C TRP A 121 3.61 -3.37 9.12
N TRP A 122 3.89 -3.98 7.96
CA TRP A 122 3.08 -5.07 7.42
C TRP A 122 3.15 -6.26 8.39
N PRO A 123 2.11 -7.11 8.50
CA PRO A 123 2.10 -8.26 9.41
C PRO A 123 3.00 -9.42 8.92
N TRP A 124 4.24 -9.08 8.59
CA TRP A 124 5.29 -9.92 8.05
C TRP A 124 6.32 -10.20 9.15
N ASP A 125 6.13 -11.28 9.89
CA ASP A 125 7.10 -11.66 10.92
C ASP A 125 8.30 -12.33 10.23
N ARG A 126 9.34 -11.54 9.89
CA ARG A 126 10.67 -12.08 9.53
C ARG A 126 11.23 -12.69 10.80
N GLY A 127 11.24 -14.02 10.87
CA GLY A 127 11.66 -14.73 12.08
C GLY A 127 13.14 -14.49 12.38
N GLU A 128 13.46 -13.41 13.09
CA GLU A 128 14.76 -13.19 13.73
C GLU A 128 14.56 -13.17 15.25
N GLY A 129 15.29 -14.04 15.95
CA GLY A 129 15.56 -13.87 17.38
C GLY A 129 14.76 -14.74 18.37
N ASP A 130 13.61 -15.32 18.00
CA ASP A 130 12.89 -16.18 18.95
C ASP A 130 12.25 -17.39 18.25
N THR A 131 12.78 -18.58 18.51
CA THR A 131 12.24 -19.87 18.04
C THR A 131 11.03 -20.33 18.88
N THR A 132 10.62 -19.57 19.90
CA THR A 132 9.51 -19.96 20.78
C THR A 132 8.14 -19.47 20.31
N THR A 133 8.07 -18.52 19.37
CA THR A 133 6.80 -17.98 18.84
C THR A 133 6.36 -18.70 17.56
N THR A 134 5.38 -19.60 17.71
CA THR A 134 4.62 -20.27 16.63
C THR A 134 3.61 -19.33 15.94
N SER A 135 4.04 -18.12 15.55
CA SER A 135 3.15 -17.19 14.83
C SER A 135 2.79 -17.79 13.46
N PRO A 136 1.49 -17.92 13.10
CA PRO A 136 1.11 -18.38 11.78
C PRO A 136 1.56 -17.41 10.67
N PHE A 137 1.72 -16.12 11.00
CA PHE A 137 2.16 -15.06 10.08
C PHE A 137 3.68 -15.04 9.84
N ARG A 138 4.46 -15.82 10.58
CA ARG A 138 5.91 -15.98 10.37
C ARG A 138 6.21 -16.44 8.96
N VAL A 139 7.00 -15.71 8.19
CA VAL A 139 7.30 -16.09 6.81
C VAL A 139 8.16 -17.37 6.77
N PRO A 140 7.83 -18.38 5.93
CA PRO A 140 8.64 -19.59 5.80
C PRO A 140 10.04 -19.29 5.28
N SER A 141 11.03 -20.09 5.67
CA SER A 141 12.42 -19.92 5.22
C SER A 141 12.62 -20.06 3.71
N TRP A 142 11.75 -20.83 3.03
CA TRP A 142 11.76 -20.96 1.56
C TRP A 142 11.10 -19.79 0.82
N PHE A 143 10.45 -18.87 1.54
CA PHE A 143 9.87 -17.69 0.95
C PHE A 143 10.89 -16.54 0.99
N THR A 144 11.77 -16.57 0.00
CA THR A 144 12.81 -15.56 -0.21
C THR A 144 12.49 -14.78 -1.48
N PRO A 145 11.59 -13.79 -1.43
CA PRO A 145 11.22 -13.03 -2.61
C PRO A 145 12.45 -12.34 -3.20
N SER A 146 12.68 -12.57 -4.48
CA SER A 146 13.70 -11.92 -5.27
C SER A 146 13.07 -11.61 -6.61
N GLY A 147 13.11 -10.38 -7.10
CA GLY A 147 12.48 -10.06 -8.37
C GLY A 147 12.35 -8.56 -8.54
N GLU A 148 12.27 -8.16 -9.79
CA GLU A 148 12.16 -6.74 -10.15
C GLU A 148 10.69 -6.29 -10.25
N GLN A 149 9.73 -7.23 -10.28
CA GLN A 149 8.30 -6.95 -10.41
C GLN A 149 7.58 -7.22 -9.09
N ASP A 150 7.61 -6.24 -8.20
CA ASP A 150 7.05 -6.28 -6.86
C ASP A 150 5.84 -5.35 -6.70
N LEU A 151 4.77 -5.84 -6.07
CA LEU A 151 3.58 -5.06 -5.77
C LEU A 151 2.92 -5.43 -4.45
N ILE A 152 2.11 -4.49 -3.95
CA ILE A 152 1.27 -4.62 -2.76
C ILE A 152 -0.15 -4.21 -3.13
N LEU A 153 -1.10 -5.04 -2.74
CA LEU A 153 -2.54 -4.78 -2.76
C LEU A 153 -3.02 -4.72 -1.31
N GLU A 154 -3.75 -3.69 -0.96
CA GLU A 154 -4.32 -3.47 0.37
C GLU A 154 -5.82 -3.25 0.23
N ARG A 155 -6.60 -3.92 1.09
CA ARG A 155 -8.05 -3.76 1.10
C ARG A 155 -8.58 -3.78 2.53
N TYR A 156 -9.33 -2.75 2.86
CA TYR A 156 -10.23 -2.77 4.01
C TYR A 156 -11.59 -3.30 3.55
N THR A 157 -12.17 -4.23 4.31
CA THR A 157 -13.53 -4.72 4.05
C THR A 157 -14.47 -4.27 5.15
N PRO A 158 -15.14 -3.09 5.00
CA PRO A 158 -16.12 -2.62 5.96
C PRO A 158 -17.30 -3.60 6.07
N GLY A 159 -17.80 -3.82 7.29
CA GLY A 159 -19.06 -4.53 7.53
C GLY A 159 -18.94 -6.04 7.83
N THR A 160 -17.75 -6.62 7.72
CA THR A 160 -17.45 -8.00 8.17
C THR A 160 -16.39 -7.97 9.26
N ARG A 161 -16.77 -7.50 10.48
CA ARG A 161 -15.89 -7.41 11.67
C ARG A 161 -14.50 -6.87 11.33
N ASP A 162 -14.37 -5.56 11.12
CA ASP A 162 -13.13 -4.77 11.11
C ASP A 162 -11.85 -5.55 10.75
N ARG A 163 -11.74 -5.94 9.48
CA ARG A 163 -10.61 -6.73 8.96
C ARG A 163 -9.89 -6.02 7.85
N TRP A 164 -8.58 -6.15 7.90
CA TRP A 164 -7.68 -5.76 6.85
C TRP A 164 -7.18 -6.99 6.11
N GLU A 165 -7.12 -6.85 4.79
CA GLU A 165 -6.60 -7.85 3.88
C GLU A 165 -5.49 -7.23 3.05
N GLY A 166 -4.47 -8.02 2.73
CA GLY A 166 -3.42 -7.57 1.85
C GLY A 166 -2.75 -8.70 1.08
N VAL A 167 -2.13 -8.32 -0.02
CA VAL A 167 -1.41 -9.22 -0.91
C VAL A 167 -0.08 -8.57 -1.28
N TYR A 168 1.02 -9.28 -1.02
CA TYR A 168 2.33 -8.96 -1.57
C TYR A 168 2.66 -9.96 -2.67
N VAL A 169 3.15 -9.46 -3.80
CA VAL A 169 3.61 -10.28 -4.92
C VAL A 169 5.00 -9.82 -5.31
N ALA A 170 5.90 -10.78 -5.54
CA ALA A 170 7.14 -10.56 -6.27
C ALA A 170 7.24 -11.58 -7.41
N TYR A 171 7.70 -11.13 -8.56
CA TYR A 171 7.96 -11.99 -9.71
C TYR A 171 9.33 -11.70 -10.30
N ASP A 172 10.11 -12.77 -10.51
CA ASP A 172 11.35 -12.74 -11.26
C ASP A 172 11.12 -13.33 -12.64
N SER A 173 11.23 -12.49 -13.67
CA SER A 173 11.07 -12.91 -15.06
C SER A 173 12.21 -13.77 -15.57
N GLU A 174 13.41 -13.70 -14.98
CA GLU A 174 14.56 -14.49 -15.41
C GLU A 174 14.43 -15.94 -14.96
N SER A 175 14.09 -16.17 -13.69
CA SER A 175 13.85 -17.51 -13.14
C SER A 175 12.40 -17.99 -13.24
N GLN A 176 11.50 -17.15 -13.78
CA GLN A 176 10.05 -17.36 -13.81
C GLN A 176 9.44 -17.70 -12.45
N ARG A 177 10.05 -17.17 -11.38
CA ARG A 177 9.67 -17.50 -10.02
C ARG A 177 8.71 -16.45 -9.48
N LEU A 178 7.58 -16.93 -8.95
CA LEU A 178 6.54 -16.14 -8.31
C LEU A 178 6.58 -16.37 -6.81
N TRP A 179 6.50 -15.29 -6.04
CA TRP A 179 6.27 -15.28 -4.61
C TRP A 179 4.99 -14.50 -4.32
N LEU A 180 4.05 -15.14 -3.64
CA LEU A 180 2.77 -14.57 -3.27
C LEU A 180 2.56 -14.76 -1.76
N TRP A 181 2.27 -13.66 -1.08
CA TRP A 181 1.92 -13.64 0.33
C TRP A 181 0.60 -12.90 0.50
N GLN A 182 -0.45 -13.62 0.91
CA GLN A 182 -1.77 -13.06 1.18
C GLN A 182 -2.11 -13.21 2.64
N TRP A 183 -2.82 -12.25 3.19
CA TRP A 183 -3.20 -12.29 4.59
C TRP A 183 -4.51 -11.58 4.85
N ARG A 184 -5.12 -11.94 5.98
CA ARG A 184 -6.22 -11.23 6.61
C ARG A 184 -6.08 -11.28 8.11
N ARG A 185 -6.19 -10.13 8.77
CA ARG A 185 -6.18 -10.03 10.22
C ARG A 185 -7.25 -9.08 10.73
N SER A 186 -7.80 -9.45 11.88
CA SER A 186 -8.78 -8.67 12.63
C SER A 186 -8.14 -7.89 13.79
N ASP A 187 -6.93 -8.28 14.21
CA ASP A 187 -6.16 -7.66 15.29
C ASP A 187 -5.09 -6.68 14.77
N TRP A 188 -5.06 -6.46 13.46
CA TRP A 188 -4.10 -5.59 12.80
C TRP A 188 -4.82 -4.46 12.12
N GLU A 189 -4.33 -3.24 12.34
CA GLU A 189 -4.72 -2.05 11.62
C GLU A 189 -3.45 -1.41 11.06
N PRO A 190 -3.49 -0.86 9.84
CA PRO A 190 -2.37 -0.07 9.34
C PRO A 190 -2.18 1.12 10.27
N PRO A 191 -0.95 1.64 10.39
CA PRO A 191 -0.72 2.91 11.07
C PRO A 191 -1.70 3.96 10.54
N ALA A 192 -2.40 4.65 11.44
CA ALA A 192 -3.25 5.76 11.04
C ALA A 192 -2.39 6.76 10.26
N ILE A 193 -2.75 7.00 9.00
CA ILE A 193 -2.17 8.11 8.24
C ILE A 193 -2.63 9.36 8.98
N ALA A 194 -1.68 10.13 9.54
CA ALA A 194 -2.02 11.35 10.26
C ALA A 194 -2.89 12.25 9.36
N GLU A 195 -4.11 12.54 9.81
CA GLU A 195 -5.00 13.48 9.13
C GLU A 195 -4.36 14.87 9.20
N THR A 196 -3.71 15.26 8.10
CA THR A 196 -3.20 16.62 7.92
C THR A 196 -4.24 17.44 7.17
N GLU A 197 -4.38 18.72 7.51
CA GLU A 197 -5.27 19.65 6.78
C GLU A 197 -4.81 19.85 5.32
N GLN A 198 -3.52 19.68 5.05
CA GLN A 198 -2.97 19.72 3.70
C GLN A 198 -3.32 18.45 2.93
N VAL A 199 -3.69 18.65 1.66
CA VAL A 199 -4.21 17.62 0.76
C VAL A 199 -3.03 16.95 0.03
N PRO A 200 -3.02 15.61 -0.11
CA PRO A 200 -1.99 14.93 -0.88
C PRO A 200 -1.90 15.40 -2.32
N LEU A 201 -0.74 15.19 -2.95
CA LEU A 201 -0.47 15.68 -4.31
C LEU A 201 -1.53 15.28 -5.35
N ASP A 202 -2.07 14.06 -5.27
CA ASP A 202 -3.05 13.57 -6.24
C ASP A 202 -4.37 14.30 -6.15
N ALA A 203 -4.78 14.62 -4.92
CA ALA A 203 -6.00 15.38 -4.69
C ALA A 203 -5.78 16.87 -5.03
N LEU A 204 -4.55 17.41 -4.90
CA LEU A 204 -4.20 18.71 -5.50
C LEU A 204 -4.32 18.67 -7.03
N ALA A 205 -3.71 17.67 -7.68
CA ALA A 205 -3.75 17.49 -9.13
C ALA A 205 -5.18 17.31 -9.67
N GLN A 206 -6.00 16.52 -8.96
CA GLN A 206 -7.41 16.32 -9.27
C GLN A 206 -8.21 17.63 -9.12
N GLY A 207 -7.96 18.40 -8.07
CA GLY A 207 -8.58 19.71 -7.86
C GLY A 207 -8.23 20.69 -8.99
N PHE A 208 -6.94 20.75 -9.37
CA PHE A 208 -6.47 21.56 -10.50
C PHE A 208 -7.12 21.11 -11.81
N GLY A 209 -7.17 19.80 -12.08
CA GLY A 209 -7.81 19.23 -13.25
C GLY A 209 -9.30 19.56 -13.32
N SER A 210 -10.02 19.35 -12.21
CA SER A 210 -11.45 19.65 -12.11
C SER A 210 -11.75 21.13 -12.36
N HIS A 211 -10.93 22.02 -11.79
CA HIS A 211 -11.04 23.46 -12.03
C HIS A 211 -10.82 23.81 -13.51
N LEU A 212 -9.74 23.31 -14.11
CA LEU A 212 -9.39 23.61 -15.50
C LEU A 212 -10.43 23.10 -16.51
N ILE A 213 -11.07 21.96 -16.22
CA ILE A 213 -12.23 21.47 -16.97
C ILE A 213 -13.43 22.40 -16.79
N ALA A 214 -13.74 22.81 -15.56
CA ALA A 214 -14.88 23.68 -15.27
C ALA A 214 -14.78 25.04 -15.98
N VAL A 215 -13.58 25.62 -16.05
CA VAL A 215 -13.33 26.87 -16.79
C VAL A 215 -13.10 26.68 -18.30
N ARG A 216 -13.27 25.45 -18.80
CA ARG A 216 -13.14 25.08 -20.22
C ARG A 216 -11.79 25.50 -20.83
N ALA A 217 -10.70 25.20 -20.13
CA ALA A 217 -9.36 25.45 -20.65
C ALA A 217 -9.16 24.74 -22.02
N PRO A 218 -8.49 25.37 -23.01
CA PRO A 218 -8.18 24.76 -24.28
C PRO A 218 -7.36 23.48 -24.10
N VAL A 219 -7.68 22.49 -24.93
CA VAL A 219 -7.07 21.18 -24.98
C VAL A 219 -6.28 21.08 -26.28
N SER A 220 -5.08 20.52 -26.24
CA SER A 220 -4.28 20.21 -27.42
C SER A 220 -4.89 19.06 -28.22
N GLU A 221 -4.37 18.81 -29.43
CA GLU A 221 -4.77 17.67 -30.26
C GLU A 221 -4.54 16.33 -29.53
N GLY A 222 -3.44 16.19 -28.78
CA GLY A 222 -3.13 15.03 -27.94
C GLY A 222 -3.96 14.93 -26.64
N GLY A 223 -4.95 15.80 -26.43
CA GLY A 223 -5.83 15.75 -25.26
C GLY A 223 -5.28 16.40 -23.99
N TRP A 224 -4.19 17.17 -24.08
CA TRP A 224 -3.52 17.79 -22.93
C TRP A 224 -3.96 19.25 -22.74
N ILE A 225 -4.17 19.65 -21.49
CA ILE A 225 -4.38 21.04 -21.09
C ILE A 225 -3.08 21.56 -20.50
N GLN A 226 -2.57 22.68 -21.03
CA GLN A 226 -1.35 23.32 -20.52
C GLN A 226 -1.65 24.72 -19.99
N ARG A 227 -1.21 24.97 -18.76
CA ARG A 227 -1.42 26.19 -17.98
C ARG A 227 -0.17 26.48 -17.14
N PRO A 228 0.85 27.15 -17.72
CA PRO A 228 1.98 27.62 -16.94
C PRO A 228 1.59 28.83 -16.08
N GLY A 229 2.33 29.04 -15.00
CA GLY A 229 2.31 30.28 -14.23
C GLY A 229 0.98 30.60 -13.54
N GLN A 230 0.26 29.60 -13.05
CA GLN A 230 -1.00 29.82 -12.36
C GLN A 230 -0.78 30.21 -10.90
N GLU A 231 -1.50 31.24 -10.46
CA GLU A 231 -1.57 31.61 -9.04
C GLU A 231 -2.38 30.53 -8.30
N PRO A 232 -1.91 30.04 -7.13
CA PRO A 232 -2.60 28.99 -6.38
C PRO A 232 -4.07 29.28 -6.07
N ASP A 233 -4.41 30.53 -5.74
CA ASP A 233 -5.78 30.95 -5.43
C ASP A 233 -6.75 30.83 -6.62
N ARG A 234 -6.22 30.68 -7.85
CA ARG A 234 -7.01 30.51 -9.08
C ARG A 234 -7.14 29.05 -9.49
N MET A 235 -6.63 28.10 -8.71
CA MET A 235 -6.56 26.69 -9.10
C MET A 235 -7.72 25.83 -8.56
N GLY A 236 -8.75 26.45 -7.97
CA GLY A 236 -9.97 25.77 -7.51
C GLY A 236 -9.80 24.84 -6.32
N VAL A 237 -8.62 24.81 -5.70
CA VAL A 237 -8.33 24.13 -4.43
C VAL A 237 -8.20 25.21 -3.33
N PRO A 238 -8.73 25.00 -2.12
CA PRO A 238 -8.56 25.97 -1.03
C PRO A 238 -7.09 26.19 -0.67
N ARG A 239 -6.70 27.44 -0.39
CA ARG A 239 -5.31 27.78 -0.03
C ARG A 239 -4.80 27.04 1.22
N SER A 240 -5.69 26.78 2.18
CA SER A 240 -5.37 26.03 3.41
C SER A 240 -4.98 24.57 3.16
N ALA A 241 -5.37 24.02 2.01
CA ALA A 241 -5.06 22.65 1.61
C ALA A 241 -3.73 22.52 0.84
N MET A 242 -3.06 23.64 0.54
CA MET A 242 -1.82 23.69 -0.25
C MET A 242 -0.60 23.97 0.63
N PRO A 243 0.63 23.73 0.14
CA PRO A 243 1.84 24.18 0.82
C PRO A 243 1.80 25.69 1.09
N PRO A 244 2.16 26.15 2.30
CA PRO A 244 1.91 27.52 2.76
C PRO A 244 2.66 28.57 1.93
N ARG A 245 3.79 28.18 1.34
CA ARG A 245 4.66 29.05 0.52
C ARG A 245 4.51 28.86 -0.99
N LEU A 246 3.59 27.99 -1.42
CA LEU A 246 3.32 27.78 -2.84
C LEU A 246 2.99 29.13 -3.50
N SER A 247 3.77 29.55 -4.47
CA SER A 247 3.67 30.87 -5.10
C SER A 247 3.16 30.78 -6.53
N LEU A 248 3.48 29.68 -7.21
CA LEU A 248 3.18 29.45 -8.61
C LEU A 248 2.96 27.96 -8.86
N VAL A 249 2.07 27.65 -9.79
CA VAL A 249 1.81 26.30 -10.27
C VAL A 249 1.90 26.29 -11.80
N ASP A 250 2.82 25.51 -12.36
CA ASP A 250 2.75 25.13 -13.77
C ASP A 250 2.05 23.78 -13.89
N VAL A 251 1.04 23.70 -14.75
CA VAL A 251 0.25 22.48 -14.94
C VAL A 251 0.23 22.08 -16.41
N CYS A 252 0.50 20.80 -16.67
CA CYS A 252 0.15 20.13 -17.91
C CYS A 252 -0.58 18.84 -17.57
N LEU A 253 -1.88 18.75 -17.85
CA LEU A 253 -2.71 17.62 -17.42
C LEU A 253 -3.52 17.05 -18.58
N ARG A 254 -3.72 15.74 -18.56
CA ARG A 254 -4.66 15.04 -19.43
C ARG A 254 -5.89 14.65 -18.61
N PRO A 255 -7.07 15.23 -18.89
CA PRO A 255 -8.29 14.86 -18.18
C PRO A 255 -8.59 13.37 -18.32
N ALA A 256 -9.02 12.72 -17.23
CA ALA A 256 -9.49 11.35 -17.28
C ALA A 256 -10.72 11.25 -18.20
N GLN A 257 -10.68 10.43 -19.26
CA GLN A 257 -11.83 10.35 -20.18
C GLN A 257 -13.00 9.50 -19.65
N ASP A 258 -12.82 8.77 -18.55
CA ASP A 258 -13.80 7.82 -17.99
C ASP A 258 -14.29 8.19 -16.59
N GLY A 259 -13.93 9.38 -16.08
CA GLY A 259 -14.41 9.89 -14.79
C GLY A 259 -13.89 9.13 -13.56
N ARG A 260 -13.05 8.11 -13.76
CA ARG A 260 -12.21 7.51 -12.72
C ARG A 260 -11.00 8.42 -12.59
N GLY A 261 -10.79 9.04 -11.42
CA GLY A 261 -9.89 10.18 -11.17
C GLY A 261 -8.39 9.97 -11.41
N ASP A 262 -8.01 9.08 -12.32
CA ASP A 262 -6.65 8.79 -12.72
C ASP A 262 -6.24 9.81 -13.80
N HIS A 263 -5.46 10.81 -13.41
CA HIS A 263 -4.97 11.88 -14.29
C HIS A 263 -3.52 11.60 -14.69
N ASP A 264 -3.21 11.79 -15.98
CA ASP A 264 -1.81 11.96 -16.37
C ASP A 264 -1.46 13.43 -16.25
N TYR A 265 -0.40 13.76 -15.52
CA TYR A 265 -0.04 15.14 -15.27
C TYR A 265 1.45 15.35 -15.14
N LEU A 266 1.85 16.56 -15.51
CA LEU A 266 3.11 17.17 -15.16
C LEU A 266 2.77 18.41 -14.33
N LEU A 267 3.40 18.54 -13.18
CA LEU A 267 3.26 19.68 -12.28
C LEU A 267 4.63 20.28 -11.96
N ALA A 268 4.70 21.60 -11.90
CA ALA A 268 5.77 22.31 -11.20
C ALA A 268 5.14 23.16 -10.09
N LEU A 269 5.48 22.85 -8.85
CA LEU A 269 5.06 23.60 -7.67
C LEU A 269 6.23 24.47 -7.22
N HIS A 270 6.06 25.79 -7.19
CA HIS A 270 7.12 26.74 -6.83
C HIS A 270 6.89 27.30 -5.43
N GLY A 271 7.94 27.40 -4.62
CA GLY A 271 7.87 27.75 -3.20
C GLY A 271 7.51 26.57 -2.30
N VAL A 272 7.85 25.34 -2.72
CA VAL A 272 7.75 24.13 -1.89
C VAL A 272 9.04 23.99 -1.10
N ARG A 273 8.93 23.77 0.21
CA ARG A 273 10.08 23.54 1.07
C ARG A 273 10.34 22.06 1.29
N GLU A 274 11.54 21.74 1.74
CA GLU A 274 11.94 20.37 2.05
C GLU A 274 11.04 19.73 3.12
N GLU A 275 10.60 20.52 4.10
CA GLU A 275 9.66 20.12 5.16
C GLU A 275 8.25 19.74 4.65
N ASP A 276 7.85 20.22 3.46
CA ASP A 276 6.55 19.90 2.86
C ASP A 276 6.61 18.60 2.01
N LEU A 277 7.81 18.09 1.68
CA LEU A 277 7.98 16.98 0.74
C LEU A 277 7.40 15.67 1.29
N GLU A 278 7.63 15.37 2.56
CA GLU A 278 7.14 14.14 3.19
C GLU A 278 5.63 14.02 3.00
N LEU A 279 4.92 15.10 3.27
CA LEU A 279 3.48 15.18 3.15
C LEU A 279 2.99 15.11 1.69
N LEU A 280 3.63 15.85 0.78
CA LEU A 280 3.23 15.86 -0.63
C LEU A 280 3.46 14.50 -1.31
N LEU A 281 4.46 13.74 -0.87
CA LEU A 281 4.85 12.48 -1.47
C LEU A 281 4.33 11.23 -0.73
N ARG A 282 3.67 11.40 0.43
CA ARG A 282 3.31 10.28 1.34
C ARG A 282 2.46 9.16 0.73
N ASP A 283 1.58 9.48 -0.22
CA ASP A 283 0.59 8.54 -0.74
C ASP A 283 1.19 7.53 -1.73
N HIS A 284 2.40 7.81 -2.22
CA HIS A 284 3.09 6.99 -3.21
C HIS A 284 4.47 6.61 -2.69
N PRO A 285 4.73 5.33 -2.38
CA PRO A 285 6.08 4.89 -2.06
C PRO A 285 6.99 5.08 -3.28
N LEU A 286 7.84 6.11 -3.22
CA LEU A 286 8.82 6.42 -4.25
C LEU A 286 10.20 5.87 -3.88
N ARG A 287 10.95 5.41 -4.88
CA ARG A 287 12.35 4.98 -4.70
C ARG A 287 13.27 6.16 -5.00
N PRO A 288 14.34 6.36 -4.22
CA PRO A 288 15.34 7.36 -4.56
C PRO A 288 16.02 7.01 -5.89
N LEU A 289 16.34 8.05 -6.65
CA LEU A 289 17.08 7.97 -7.89
C LEU A 289 18.36 8.83 -7.76
N PRO A 290 19.36 8.64 -8.65
CA PRO A 290 20.50 9.55 -8.70
C PRO A 290 20.06 11.01 -8.81
N ALA A 291 20.75 11.92 -8.11
CA ALA A 291 20.38 13.34 -8.04
C ALA A 291 20.33 14.04 -9.42
N ASP A 292 21.18 13.60 -10.35
CA ASP A 292 21.20 14.11 -11.73
C ASP A 292 20.39 13.23 -12.72
N GLY A 293 19.57 12.33 -12.18
CA GLY A 293 18.68 11.49 -12.96
C GLY A 293 17.66 12.35 -13.72
N SER A 294 17.77 12.38 -15.05
CA SER A 294 16.76 12.98 -15.90
C SER A 294 15.42 12.22 -15.76
N PRO A 295 14.27 12.88 -15.99
CA PRO A 295 13.01 12.16 -16.09
C PRO A 295 13.13 11.05 -17.15
N PRO A 296 12.48 9.89 -16.95
CA PRO A 296 12.61 8.72 -17.84
C PRO A 296 11.86 8.92 -19.17
N VAL A 297 12.09 10.03 -19.86
CA VAL A 297 11.34 10.51 -21.05
C VAL A 297 11.39 9.56 -22.23
N GLN A 298 12.45 8.75 -22.34
CA GLN A 298 12.58 7.73 -23.37
C GLN A 298 11.76 6.49 -23.00
N SER A 299 11.96 5.97 -21.79
CA SER A 299 11.28 4.75 -21.31
C SER A 299 9.78 4.95 -21.10
N TRP A 300 9.35 6.19 -20.80
CA TRP A 300 7.95 6.58 -20.59
C TRP A 300 7.40 7.47 -21.71
N SER A 301 7.94 7.36 -22.93
CA SER A 301 7.51 8.19 -24.07
C SER A 301 6.03 8.04 -24.41
N PHE A 302 5.38 6.96 -23.97
CA PHE A 302 3.95 6.72 -24.15
C PHE A 302 3.05 7.52 -23.19
N ALA A 303 3.62 8.09 -22.12
CA ALA A 303 2.91 8.77 -21.04
C ALA A 303 3.21 10.28 -20.97
N ARG A 304 3.90 10.84 -21.97
CA ARG A 304 4.24 12.27 -22.02
C ARG A 304 3.29 13.05 -22.97
N PRO A 305 3.17 14.38 -22.79
CA PRO A 305 2.62 15.24 -23.82
C PRO A 305 3.46 15.19 -25.11
N ASP A 306 2.85 15.56 -26.25
CA ASP A 306 3.51 15.55 -27.57
C ASP A 306 4.83 16.34 -27.56
N VAL A 307 4.83 17.45 -26.82
CA VAL A 307 6.01 18.28 -26.53
C VAL A 307 6.11 18.46 -25.03
N LEU A 308 7.26 18.09 -24.45
CA LEU A 308 7.52 18.31 -23.03
C LEU A 308 7.60 19.82 -22.76
N PRO A 309 6.88 20.35 -21.75
CA PRO A 309 6.94 21.77 -21.44
C PRO A 309 8.35 22.22 -21.07
N LEU A 310 8.77 23.40 -21.55
CA LEU A 310 10.11 23.95 -21.25
C LEU A 310 10.36 24.18 -19.76
N TRP A 311 9.30 24.45 -18.98
CA TRP A 311 9.38 24.61 -17.52
C TRP A 311 9.61 23.28 -16.79
N PHE A 312 9.38 22.14 -17.44
CA PHE A 312 9.58 20.81 -16.88
C PHE A 312 10.99 20.29 -17.15
N GLN A 313 11.98 21.08 -16.73
CA GLN A 313 13.40 20.74 -16.81
C GLN A 313 13.97 20.79 -15.39
N PRO A 314 14.36 19.63 -14.81
CA PRO A 314 14.95 19.62 -13.48
C PRO A 314 16.37 20.20 -13.52
N GLY A 315 16.67 21.08 -12.57
CA GLY A 315 18.02 21.47 -12.18
C GLY A 315 18.70 20.40 -11.33
N PRO A 316 19.65 20.76 -10.43
CA PRO A 316 20.23 19.85 -9.46
C PRO A 316 19.28 19.51 -8.29
N GLY A 317 19.42 18.34 -7.66
CA GLY A 317 18.74 18.02 -6.41
C GLY A 317 18.26 16.57 -6.29
N PRO A 318 17.58 16.19 -5.18
CA PRO A 318 17.13 14.82 -4.98
C PRO A 318 15.99 14.41 -5.93
N ARG A 319 16.02 13.16 -6.36
CA ARG A 319 15.10 12.59 -7.35
C ARG A 319 14.48 11.33 -6.78
N TRP A 320 13.22 11.10 -7.11
CA TRP A 320 12.54 9.86 -6.77
C TRP A 320 11.66 9.38 -7.92
N GLY A 321 11.38 8.09 -7.94
CA GLY A 321 10.37 7.58 -8.85
C GLY A 321 9.96 6.15 -8.53
N THR A 322 8.84 5.76 -9.10
CA THR A 322 8.33 4.40 -9.05
C THR A 322 7.56 4.08 -10.33
N ALA A 323 7.62 2.83 -10.74
CA ALA A 323 6.84 2.29 -11.85
C ALA A 323 6.12 1.05 -11.32
N LEU A 324 4.79 1.07 -11.30
CA LEU A 324 4.01 -0.14 -10.97
C LEU A 324 4.06 -1.08 -12.17
N LEU A 325 4.69 -2.24 -11.97
CA LEU A 325 4.82 -3.27 -12.99
C LEU A 325 3.78 -4.37 -12.77
N GLU A 326 3.13 -4.82 -13.85
CA GLU A 326 2.31 -6.03 -13.86
C GLU A 326 3.22 -7.26 -13.70
N PRO A 327 3.08 -8.06 -12.63
CA PRO A 327 3.87 -9.27 -12.44
C PRO A 327 3.64 -10.26 -13.58
N GLY A 328 4.70 -10.96 -13.97
CA GLY A 328 4.71 -11.78 -15.17
C GLY A 328 5.16 -10.97 -16.37
N THR A 329 4.25 -10.17 -16.93
CA THR A 329 4.45 -9.51 -18.23
C THR A 329 5.44 -8.35 -18.19
N GLY A 330 5.74 -7.80 -16.99
CA GLY A 330 6.62 -6.64 -16.81
C GLY A 330 6.08 -5.36 -17.44
N ARG A 331 4.76 -5.30 -17.65
CA ARG A 331 4.07 -4.16 -18.25
C ARG A 331 3.96 -3.03 -17.26
N VAL A 332 4.28 -1.80 -17.68
CA VAL A 332 4.13 -0.63 -16.79
C VAL A 332 2.68 -0.17 -16.77
N LEU A 333 2.08 -0.11 -15.59
CA LEU A 333 0.67 0.22 -15.38
C LEU A 333 0.44 1.67 -14.97
N SER A 334 1.34 2.18 -14.15
CA SER A 334 1.42 3.57 -13.72
C SER A 334 2.87 3.92 -13.39
N GLY A 335 3.18 5.20 -13.38
CA GLY A 335 4.49 5.67 -13.01
C GLY A 335 4.45 7.06 -12.42
N ARG A 336 5.28 7.28 -11.41
CA ARG A 336 5.55 8.58 -10.82
C ARG A 336 7.03 8.87 -10.83
N TRP A 337 7.40 10.06 -11.28
CA TRP A 337 8.74 10.60 -11.16
C TRP A 337 8.66 11.98 -10.53
N VAL A 338 9.59 12.26 -9.62
CA VAL A 338 9.63 13.49 -8.83
C VAL A 338 11.05 14.02 -8.78
N ALA A 339 11.18 15.33 -8.91
CA ALA A 339 12.41 16.07 -8.71
C ALA A 339 12.16 17.26 -7.79
N TYR A 340 12.92 17.34 -6.71
CA TYR A 340 12.97 18.54 -5.88
C TYR A 340 14.25 19.33 -6.15
N GLU A 341 14.12 20.64 -6.28
CA GLU A 341 15.19 21.58 -6.53
C GLU A 341 15.31 22.54 -5.36
N PRO A 342 16.21 22.28 -4.39
CA PRO A 342 16.30 23.05 -3.16
C PRO A 342 16.57 24.54 -3.41
N GLU A 343 17.46 24.86 -4.34
CA GLU A 343 17.83 26.25 -4.65
C GLU A 343 16.68 27.07 -5.26
N ALA A 344 15.79 26.39 -6.00
CA ALA A 344 14.64 27.01 -6.63
C ALA A 344 13.35 26.88 -5.79
N GLU A 345 13.41 26.18 -4.64
CA GLU A 345 12.23 25.75 -3.87
C GLU A 345 11.13 25.15 -4.77
N ARG A 346 11.53 24.30 -5.72
CA ARG A 346 10.65 23.81 -6.79
C ARG A 346 10.51 22.30 -6.75
N LEU A 347 9.26 21.83 -6.81
CA LEU A 347 8.93 20.41 -6.94
C LEU A 347 8.34 20.14 -8.31
N LEU A 348 9.04 19.34 -9.12
CA LEU A 348 8.58 18.85 -10.41
C LEU A 348 8.04 17.43 -10.23
N ILE A 349 6.84 17.18 -10.75
CA ILE A 349 6.21 15.86 -10.73
C ILE A 349 5.77 15.49 -12.14
N TRP A 350 6.07 14.28 -12.56
CA TRP A 350 5.42 13.62 -13.67
C TRP A 350 4.75 12.35 -13.16
N ASP A 351 3.43 12.34 -13.22
CA ASP A 351 2.61 11.20 -12.82
C ASP A 351 1.71 10.79 -13.98
N TRP A 352 1.47 9.50 -14.08
CA TRP A 352 0.55 8.96 -15.06
C TRP A 352 -0.02 7.65 -14.58
N ALA A 353 -1.30 7.45 -14.89
CA ALA A 353 -2.08 6.31 -14.45
C ALA A 353 -2.93 5.82 -15.63
N ARG A 354 -2.67 4.58 -16.05
CA ARG A 354 -3.44 3.80 -17.04
C ARG A 354 -4.04 4.59 -18.23
N ARG A 355 -3.45 4.41 -19.42
CA ARG A 355 -4.17 4.27 -20.70
C ARG A 355 -3.25 3.74 -21.80
N ASN A 356 -3.54 2.54 -22.31
CA ASN A 356 -3.18 1.96 -23.63
C ASN A 356 -1.70 1.98 -24.10
N GLY A 357 -0.80 2.66 -23.40
CA GLY A 357 0.65 2.70 -23.62
C GLY A 357 1.34 1.64 -22.79
N VAL A 358 0.90 0.40 -22.94
CA VAL A 358 1.44 -0.72 -22.19
C VAL A 358 2.78 -1.12 -22.83
N ALA A 359 3.87 -0.51 -22.38
CA ALA A 359 5.21 -0.87 -22.79
C ALA A 359 5.79 -1.96 -21.87
N ARG A 360 6.53 -2.91 -22.44
CA ARG A 360 7.35 -3.85 -21.67
C ARG A 360 8.60 -3.12 -21.19
N GLY A 361 8.95 -3.28 -19.92
CA GLY A 361 10.28 -2.91 -19.40
C GLY A 361 10.55 -1.40 -19.41
N ALA A 362 10.09 -0.71 -18.38
CA ALA A 362 10.57 0.62 -18.02
C ALA A 362 10.49 0.78 -16.49
N ASP A 363 11.22 -0.08 -15.79
CA ASP A 363 11.53 0.19 -14.39
C ASP A 363 12.43 1.44 -14.34
N ILE A 364 12.10 2.38 -13.47
CA ILE A 364 12.98 3.54 -13.22
C ILE A 364 14.21 3.10 -12.42
N ALA A 365 14.14 1.94 -11.76
CA ALA A 365 15.20 1.33 -10.99
C ALA A 365 15.84 0.14 -11.74
N THR A 366 16.20 0.27 -13.02
CA THR A 366 17.00 -0.78 -13.68
C THR A 366 18.34 -0.97 -12.97
N ARG A 367 18.51 -2.09 -12.25
CA ARG A 367 19.74 -2.66 -11.70
C ARG A 367 20.81 -1.65 -11.28
N PHE A 368 20.68 -1.10 -10.08
CA PHE A 368 21.80 -0.44 -9.41
C PHE A 368 22.06 -1.16 -8.10
N GLU A 369 23.30 -1.66 -7.94
CA GLU A 369 23.81 -2.09 -6.64
C GLU A 369 23.53 -0.94 -5.67
N LEU A 370 22.74 -1.22 -4.63
CA LEU A 370 22.47 -0.25 -3.58
C LEU A 370 23.84 0.22 -3.06
N PRO A 371 24.25 1.49 -3.23
CA PRO A 371 25.38 1.97 -2.45
C PRO A 371 24.98 1.79 -0.98
N GLU A 372 25.90 1.26 -0.17
CA GLU A 372 25.70 1.13 1.27
C GLU A 372 25.18 2.46 1.80
N TRP A 373 23.93 2.43 2.27
CA TRP A 373 23.23 3.61 2.73
C TRP A 373 23.93 4.14 3.98
N PRO A 374 24.18 5.45 4.09
CA PRO A 374 24.73 5.99 5.31
C PRO A 374 23.64 5.99 6.40
N ALA A 375 23.90 5.25 7.48
CA ALA A 375 22.97 4.94 8.57
C ALA A 375 22.34 6.15 9.31
N HIS A 376 22.78 7.38 9.03
CA HIS A 376 22.31 8.59 9.72
C HIS A 376 21.03 9.21 9.13
N LEU A 377 20.52 8.72 8.01
CA LEU A 377 19.25 9.20 7.41
C LEU A 377 18.00 8.48 7.97
N TRP A 378 18.18 7.51 8.87
CA TRP A 378 17.10 6.82 9.60
C TRP A 378 16.91 7.33 11.04
N ASP A 379 17.59 8.40 11.45
CA ASP A 379 17.27 9.10 12.70
C ASP A 379 15.94 9.88 12.54
N LEU A 380 14.86 9.13 12.31
CA LEU A 380 13.52 9.55 12.71
C LEU A 380 13.57 9.84 14.22
N PRO A 381 12.94 10.93 14.69
CA PRO A 381 12.91 11.23 16.12
C PRO A 381 12.37 10.01 16.87
N LYS A 382 13.07 9.62 17.95
CA LYS A 382 12.75 8.52 18.89
C LYS A 382 11.42 8.67 19.63
N SER A 383 10.44 9.35 19.06
CA SER A 383 9.14 9.62 19.65
C SER A 383 8.06 8.70 19.08
N TYR A 384 8.33 7.39 18.93
CA TYR A 384 7.29 6.37 18.76
C TYR A 384 7.80 5.02 19.30
N VAL A 385 7.96 4.97 20.62
CA VAL A 385 8.00 3.74 21.42
C VAL A 385 7.14 4.02 22.66
N PRO A 386 5.98 3.37 22.85
CA PRO A 386 5.50 3.06 24.19
C PRO A 386 6.39 1.99 24.83
#